data_AF-A0A3M1J6R3-F1
#
_entry.id   AF-A0A3M1J6R3-F1
#
_cell.length_a   1.000
_cell.length_b   1.000
_cell.length_c   1.000
_cell.angle_alpha   90.00
_cell.angle_beta   90.00
_cell.angle_gamma   90.00
#
_symmetry.space_group_name_H-M   'P 1'
#
loop_
_entity.id
_entity.type
_entity.pdbx_description
1 polymer ?
#
loop_
_entity_poly.entity_id
_entity_poly.type
_entity_poly.pdbx_seq_one_letter_code
_entity_poly.pdbx_strand_id
1 'polypeptide(L)'
;MLEFLRPIVIFDTWLYIILGLVAIFFLRLIWLARRDRSRSIFALERENASIRITRYFAGFMIVLVLMLGVYYLSLVTPTIVPPPPDTPTPTPIIALPPTPTPPPLLPTPTPTATPAPTTIPTPIIEDTPPPPTPEISQGQPPNCPNPAARITQPGNGAAVVGVVQVLGAAAIDNFDYYKFEFQDPASGDWVFVNRFDNPVANGVLGSWNSDTVPPGQYQFRLVVVDKIGNYPEPCVVQLAVK
;
A
#
# COMPACT_ATOMS: atom_id res chain seq x y z
N MET A 1 -22.71 5.42 4.10
CA MET A 1 -22.14 6.47 4.99
C MET A 1 -22.09 6.00 6.45
N LEU A 2 -23.12 5.32 6.97
CA LEU A 2 -23.13 4.83 8.36
C LEU A 2 -22.21 3.63 8.64
N GLU A 3 -21.81 2.85 7.62
CA GLU A 3 -20.95 1.68 7.84
C GLU A 3 -19.53 2.03 8.32
N PHE A 4 -19.04 3.24 8.04
CA PHE A 4 -17.75 3.73 8.55
C PHE A 4 -17.77 4.00 10.07
N LEU A 5 -18.96 4.13 10.70
CA LEU A 5 -19.07 4.33 12.15
C LEU A 5 -19.03 3.03 12.96
N ARG A 6 -19.31 1.88 12.32
CA ARG A 6 -19.32 0.57 12.98
C ARG A 6 -17.97 0.17 13.61
N PRO A 7 -16.81 0.36 12.96
CA PRO A 7 -15.51 0.06 13.59
C PRO A 7 -15.18 1.01 14.75
N ILE A 8 -15.64 2.27 14.72
CA ILE A 8 -15.38 3.24 15.80
C ILE A 8 -16.03 2.77 17.11
N VAL A 9 -17.24 2.20 17.06
CA VAL A 9 -17.93 1.65 18.23
C VAL A 9 -17.23 0.40 18.78
N ILE A 10 -16.68 -0.45 17.90
CA ILE A 10 -15.96 -1.68 18.32
C ILE A 10 -14.64 -1.35 19.02
N PHE A 11 -13.95 -0.29 18.59
CA PHE A 11 -12.65 0.10 19.11
C PHE A 11 -12.69 1.29 20.08
N ASP A 12 -13.88 1.72 20.53
CA ASP A 12 -14.10 2.89 21.38
C ASP A 12 -13.21 2.86 22.64
N THR A 13 -13.15 1.70 23.30
CA THR A 13 -12.30 1.50 24.50
C THR A 13 -10.81 1.70 24.22
N TRP A 14 -10.29 1.16 23.11
CA TRP A 14 -8.88 1.30 22.74
C TRP A 14 -8.54 2.74 22.36
N LEU A 15 -9.46 3.43 21.69
CA LEU A 15 -9.33 4.84 21.35
C LEU A 15 -9.23 5.70 22.61
N TYR A 16 -10.10 5.50 23.61
CA TYR A 16 -10.00 6.22 24.88
C TYR A 16 -8.72 5.93 25.65
N ILE A 17 -8.21 4.69 25.62
CA ILE A 17 -6.94 4.33 26.28
C ILE A 17 -5.79 5.13 25.66
N ILE A 18 -5.72 5.18 24.32
CA ILE A 18 -4.68 5.93 23.61
C ILE A 18 -4.80 7.44 23.88
N LEU A 19 -5.99 8.02 23.75
CA LEU A 19 -6.22 9.44 24.05
C LEU A 19 -5.90 9.79 25.51
N GLY A 20 -6.24 8.89 26.44
CA GLY A 20 -5.92 9.03 27.86
C GLY A 20 -4.42 9.06 28.12
N LEU A 21 -3.64 8.16 27.50
CA LEU A 21 -2.17 8.16 27.61
C LEU A 21 -1.56 9.45 27.04
N VAL A 22 -2.07 9.94 25.91
CA VAL A 22 -1.64 11.20 25.32
C VAL A 22 -1.98 12.38 26.24
N ALA A 23 -3.17 12.40 26.85
CA ALA A 23 -3.56 13.41 27.82
C ALA A 23 -2.64 13.41 29.06
N ILE A 24 -2.30 12.23 29.59
CA ILE A 24 -1.37 12.06 30.71
C ILE A 24 0.04 12.56 30.33
N PHE A 25 0.50 12.29 29.10
CA PHE A 25 1.78 12.79 28.61
C PHE A 25 1.80 14.33 28.57
N PHE A 26 0.76 14.98 28.06
CA PHE A 26 0.66 16.45 28.08
C PHE A 26 0.59 17.00 29.51
N LEU A 27 -0.13 16.35 30.43
CA LEU A 27 -0.15 16.74 31.85
C LEU A 27 1.23 16.64 32.49
N ARG A 28 2.00 15.59 32.17
CA ARG A 28 3.38 15.44 32.62
C ARG A 28 4.26 16.58 32.10
N LEU A 29 4.12 16.95 30.82
CA LEU A 29 4.86 18.08 30.23
C LEU A 29 4.49 19.42 30.88
N ILE A 30 3.21 19.64 31.16
CA ILE A 30 2.74 20.84 31.88
C ILE A 30 3.30 20.86 33.30
N TRP A 31 3.34 19.71 33.99
CA TRP A 31 3.87 19.62 35.35
C TRP A 31 5.37 19.89 35.40
N LEU A 32 6.13 19.33 34.46
CA LEU A 32 7.57 19.60 34.30
C LEU A 32 7.82 21.09 34.00
N ALA A 33 7.09 21.66 33.04
CA ALA A 33 7.23 23.08 32.70
C ALA A 33 6.85 24.03 33.85
N ARG A 34 5.85 23.67 34.67
CA ARG A 34 5.49 24.42 35.88
C ARG A 34 6.58 24.34 36.95
N ARG A 35 7.21 23.18 37.09
CA ARG A 35 8.32 22.97 38.04
C ARG A 35 9.55 23.80 37.65
N ASP A 36 9.83 23.94 36.35
CA ASP A 36 10.96 24.73 35.87
C ASP A 36 10.71 26.25 36.02
N ARG A 37 9.45 26.69 35.85
CA ARG A 37 9.04 28.10 36.02
C ARG A 37 9.20 28.64 37.45
N SER A 38 9.27 27.77 38.47
CA SER A 38 9.49 28.23 39.85
C SER A 38 10.96 28.54 40.17
N ARG A 39 11.91 28.18 39.28
CA ARG A 39 13.35 28.39 39.48
C ARG A 39 13.98 29.48 38.60
N SER A 40 13.22 30.09 37.68
CA SER A 40 13.74 31.13 36.79
C SER A 40 13.79 32.50 37.48
N ILE A 41 14.98 33.11 37.53
CA ILE A 41 15.24 34.39 38.19
C ILE A 41 14.97 35.59 37.26
N PHE A 42 15.00 35.41 35.93
CA PHE A 42 14.87 36.49 34.96
C PHE A 42 13.49 36.55 34.28
N ALA A 43 12.94 37.75 34.11
CA ALA A 43 11.62 37.98 33.52
C ALA A 43 11.49 37.51 32.05
N LEU A 44 12.59 37.54 31.29
CA LEU A 44 12.65 37.06 29.91
C LEU A 44 12.45 35.54 29.79
N GLU A 45 12.95 34.76 30.76
CA GLU A 45 12.73 33.31 30.81
C GLU A 45 11.27 32.98 31.14
N ARG A 46 10.61 33.83 31.94
CA ARG A 46 9.20 33.70 32.31
C ARG A 46 8.27 33.93 31.11
N GLU A 47 8.63 34.82 30.19
CA GLU A 47 7.85 35.12 28.99
C GLU A 47 7.94 33.99 27.96
N ASN A 48 9.14 33.48 27.68
CA ASN A 48 9.33 32.34 26.77
C ASN A 48 8.74 31.02 27.35
N ALA A 49 8.82 30.84 28.68
CA ALA A 49 8.15 29.71 29.34
C ALA A 49 6.62 29.78 29.24
N SER A 50 6.04 30.98 29.14
CA SER A 50 4.59 31.16 29.00
C SER A 50 4.09 30.62 27.65
N ILE A 51 4.81 30.90 26.56
CA ILE A 51 4.46 30.42 25.20
C ILE A 51 4.48 28.89 25.15
N ARG A 52 5.49 28.26 25.77
CA ARG A 52 5.59 26.78 25.85
C ARG A 52 4.43 26.17 26.64
N ILE A 53 4.05 26.76 27.78
CA ILE A 53 2.91 26.30 28.58
C ILE A 53 1.60 26.45 27.81
N THR A 54 1.38 27.57 27.12
CA THR A 54 0.19 27.79 26.29
C THR A 54 0.08 26.74 25.18
N ARG A 55 1.19 26.37 24.52
CA ARG A 55 1.19 25.33 23.48
C ARG A 55 0.85 23.94 24.05
N TYR A 56 1.43 23.55 25.18
CA TYR A 56 1.10 22.26 25.81
C TYR A 56 -0.34 22.22 26.34
N PHE A 57 -0.85 23.35 26.85
CA PHE A 57 -2.23 23.48 27.30
C PHE A 57 -3.23 23.42 26.14
N ALA A 58 -2.93 24.08 25.02
CA ALA A 58 -3.73 23.98 23.80
C ALA A 58 -3.77 22.53 23.27
N GLY A 59 -2.64 21.83 23.25
CA GLY A 59 -2.57 20.42 22.87
C GLY A 59 -3.44 19.52 23.77
N PHE A 60 -3.38 19.71 25.09
CA PHE A 60 -4.24 18.99 26.05
C PHE A 60 -5.74 19.27 25.81
N MET A 61 -6.11 20.53 25.54
CA MET A 61 -7.49 20.90 25.23
C MET A 61 -8.00 20.27 23.94
N ILE A 62 -7.17 20.19 22.89
CA ILE A 62 -7.52 19.50 21.65
C ILE A 62 -7.80 18.02 21.91
N VAL A 63 -6.97 17.35 22.70
CA VAL A 63 -7.18 15.95 23.07
C VAL A 63 -8.47 15.76 23.86
N LEU A 64 -8.81 16.68 24.78
CA LEU A 64 -10.09 16.65 25.50
C LEU A 64 -11.30 16.84 24.58
N VAL A 65 -11.22 17.76 23.63
CA VAL A 65 -12.29 17.98 22.64
C VAL A 65 -12.48 16.74 21.76
N LEU A 66 -11.39 16.08 21.35
CA LEU A 66 -11.46 14.82 20.61
C LEU A 66 -12.09 13.70 21.46
N MET A 67 -11.73 13.60 22.74
CA MET A 67 -12.30 12.62 23.66
C MET A 67 -13.81 12.86 23.87
N LEU A 68 -14.23 14.12 24.04
CA LEU A 68 -15.64 14.51 24.13
C LEU A 68 -16.40 14.23 22.82
N GLY A 69 -15.77 14.47 21.67
CA GLY A 69 -16.35 14.20 20.35
C GLY A 69 -16.61 12.72 20.12
N VAL A 70 -15.67 11.84 20.49
CA VAL A 70 -15.87 10.39 20.44
C VAL A 70 -16.99 9.97 21.38
N TYR A 71 -17.04 10.52 22.60
CA TYR A 71 -18.09 10.22 23.58
C TYR A 71 -19.48 10.62 23.06
N TYR A 72 -19.59 11.80 22.47
CA TYR A 72 -20.82 12.26 21.83
C TYR A 72 -21.24 11.35 20.67
N LEU A 73 -20.29 10.90 19.84
CA LEU A 73 -20.57 9.98 18.75
C LEU A 73 -21.07 8.62 19.26
N SER A 74 -20.45 8.10 20.33
CA SER A 74 -20.86 6.86 21.00
C SER A 74 -22.32 6.94 21.51
N LEU A 75 -22.74 8.09 22.06
CA LEU A 75 -24.13 8.34 22.47
C LEU A 75 -25.13 8.35 21.31
N VAL A 76 -24.75 8.87 20.13
CA VAL A 76 -25.68 9.05 19.00
C VAL A 76 -25.75 7.78 18.11
N THR A 77 -24.68 7.00 18.00
CA THR A 77 -24.63 5.78 17.16
C THR A 77 -25.76 4.74 17.35
N PRO A 78 -26.22 4.38 18.57
CA PRO A 78 -27.28 3.37 18.74
C PRO A 78 -28.66 3.82 18.25
N THR A 79 -28.84 5.12 17.92
CA THR A 79 -30.13 5.63 17.41
C THR A 79 -30.24 5.61 15.88
N ILE A 80 -29.13 5.40 15.16
CA ILE A 80 -29.08 5.50 13.69
C ILE A 80 -29.07 4.12 13.00
N VAL A 81 -28.81 3.03 13.73
CA VAL A 81 -28.83 1.66 13.18
C VAL A 81 -30.02 0.90 13.79
N PRO A 82 -31.11 0.65 13.04
CA PRO A 82 -32.18 -0.20 13.54
C PRO A 82 -31.64 -1.62 13.80
N PRO A 83 -32.19 -2.34 14.81
CA PRO A 83 -31.84 -3.74 15.01
C PRO A 83 -32.09 -4.52 13.71
N PRO A 84 -31.24 -5.50 13.38
CA PRO A 84 -31.43 -6.31 12.18
C PRO A 84 -32.83 -6.94 12.22
N PRO A 85 -33.58 -6.94 11.10
CA PRO A 85 -34.87 -7.61 11.05
C PRO A 85 -34.66 -9.10 11.35
N ASP A 86 -35.47 -9.63 12.27
CA ASP A 86 -35.49 -11.07 12.58
C ASP A 86 -35.68 -11.85 11.27
N THR A 87 -34.61 -12.46 10.78
CA THR A 87 -34.70 -13.34 9.62
C THR A 87 -35.37 -14.62 10.09
N PRO A 88 -36.54 -15.02 9.54
CA PRO A 88 -37.13 -16.29 9.93
C PRO A 88 -36.16 -17.40 9.58
N THR A 89 -35.71 -18.14 10.60
CA THR A 89 -34.93 -19.36 10.46
C THR A 89 -35.62 -20.25 9.43
N PRO A 90 -34.94 -20.67 8.33
CA PRO A 90 -35.57 -21.55 7.36
C PRO A 90 -35.89 -22.88 8.05
N THR A 91 -37.20 -23.15 8.18
CA THR A 91 -37.71 -24.47 8.55
C THR A 91 -37.08 -25.51 7.61
N PRO A 92 -36.46 -26.59 8.13
CA PRO A 92 -35.89 -27.62 7.26
C PRO A 92 -37.02 -28.27 6.46
N ILE A 93 -37.00 -28.07 5.13
CA ILE A 93 -37.85 -28.80 4.21
C ILE A 93 -37.28 -30.23 4.13
N ILE A 94 -38.01 -31.20 4.66
CA ILE A 94 -37.72 -32.62 4.46
C ILE A 94 -37.98 -32.93 2.98
N ALA A 95 -36.91 -32.98 2.19
CA ALA A 95 -36.97 -33.50 0.83
C ALA A 95 -37.15 -35.02 0.88
N LEU A 96 -38.30 -35.52 0.39
CA LEU A 96 -38.47 -36.95 0.15
C LEU A 96 -37.52 -37.40 -0.98
N PRO A 97 -36.90 -38.58 -0.88
CA PRO A 97 -35.96 -39.07 -1.88
C PRO A 97 -36.67 -39.41 -3.20
N PRO A 98 -36.10 -39.07 -4.38
CA PRO A 98 -36.62 -39.54 -5.66
C PRO A 98 -36.30 -41.03 -5.89
N THR A 99 -37.29 -41.73 -6.43
CA THR A 99 -37.27 -43.12 -6.92
C THR A 99 -36.07 -43.44 -7.81
N PRO A 100 -35.43 -44.62 -7.68
CA PRO A 100 -34.29 -45.01 -8.53
C PRO A 100 -34.75 -45.38 -9.95
N THR A 101 -34.39 -44.54 -10.92
CA THR A 101 -34.42 -44.85 -12.36
C THR A 101 -33.08 -45.52 -12.75
N PRO A 102 -33.07 -46.64 -13.50
CA PRO A 102 -31.85 -47.36 -13.84
C PRO A 102 -30.95 -46.58 -14.85
N PRO A 103 -29.61 -46.64 -14.70
CA PRO A 103 -28.66 -46.03 -15.63
C PRO A 103 -28.41 -46.86 -16.91
N PRO A 104 -27.81 -46.26 -17.97
CA PRO A 104 -27.94 -46.69 -19.36
C PRO A 104 -26.94 -47.78 -19.81
N LEU A 105 -27.33 -48.52 -20.86
CA LEU A 105 -26.49 -49.52 -21.53
C LEU A 105 -25.31 -48.86 -22.27
N LEU A 106 -24.10 -49.33 -21.96
CA LEU A 106 -22.85 -49.07 -22.67
C LEU A 106 -22.90 -49.60 -24.12
N PRO A 107 -22.45 -48.81 -25.12
CA PRO A 107 -21.88 -49.37 -26.34
C PRO A 107 -20.35 -49.49 -26.27
N THR A 108 -19.93 -50.74 -26.47
CA THR A 108 -18.64 -51.31 -26.93
C THR A 108 -17.54 -50.36 -27.42
N PRO A 109 -16.27 -50.52 -26.97
CA PRO A 109 -15.12 -49.91 -27.62
C PRO A 109 -14.70 -50.72 -28.86
N THR A 110 -14.71 -50.06 -30.03
CA THR A 110 -14.13 -50.57 -31.28
C THR A 110 -12.61 -50.35 -31.26
N PRO A 111 -11.77 -51.37 -31.50
CA PRO A 111 -10.34 -51.18 -31.73
C PRO A 111 -10.09 -50.76 -33.19
N THR A 112 -9.57 -49.55 -33.41
CA THR A 112 -9.10 -49.10 -34.73
C THR A 112 -7.61 -48.79 -34.69
N ALA A 113 -6.91 -49.32 -35.68
CA ALA A 113 -5.47 -49.50 -35.77
C ALA A 113 -4.64 -48.22 -35.95
N THR A 114 -3.43 -48.27 -35.39
CA THR A 114 -2.20 -47.51 -35.76
C THR A 114 -1.56 -48.22 -36.96
N PRO A 115 -1.11 -47.55 -38.05
CA PRO A 115 0.18 -46.81 -38.16
C PRO A 115 0.05 -45.54 -39.04
N ALA A 116 0.99 -44.61 -39.25
CA ALA A 116 2.45 -44.60 -39.36
C ALA A 116 2.97 -43.13 -39.27
N PRO A 117 4.28 -42.91 -39.06
CA PRO A 117 4.89 -41.58 -38.92
C PRO A 117 5.22 -40.93 -40.28
N THR A 118 5.07 -39.61 -40.41
CA THR A 118 5.53 -38.87 -41.61
C THR A 118 6.11 -37.50 -41.22
N THR A 119 7.44 -37.50 -41.17
CA THR A 119 8.41 -36.48 -41.61
C THR A 119 8.05 -34.99 -41.57
N ILE A 120 8.84 -34.29 -40.75
CA ILE A 120 9.24 -32.87 -40.87
C ILE A 120 9.68 -32.54 -42.31
N PRO A 121 9.25 -31.38 -42.82
CA PRO A 121 10.13 -30.52 -43.61
C PRO A 121 10.31 -29.17 -42.90
N THR A 122 11.57 -28.86 -42.61
CA THR A 122 12.09 -27.53 -42.31
C THR A 122 11.75 -26.55 -43.44
N PRO A 123 11.18 -25.36 -43.16
CA PRO A 123 11.31 -24.22 -44.04
C PRO A 123 12.52 -23.38 -43.63
N ILE A 124 13.28 -23.07 -44.67
CA ILE A 124 14.50 -22.29 -44.83
C ILE A 124 14.46 -20.92 -44.13
N ILE A 125 15.63 -20.53 -43.58
CA ILE A 125 15.98 -19.20 -43.10
C ILE A 125 15.81 -18.18 -44.24
N GLU A 126 14.97 -17.18 -44.03
CA GLU A 126 14.95 -15.97 -44.85
C GLU A 126 15.56 -14.83 -44.01
N ASP A 127 16.81 -14.50 -44.33
CA ASP A 127 17.54 -13.33 -43.84
C ASP A 127 16.85 -12.05 -44.34
N THR A 128 15.84 -11.60 -43.60
CA THR A 128 15.38 -10.21 -43.68
C THR A 128 16.10 -9.43 -42.57
N PRO A 129 16.90 -8.39 -42.89
CA PRO A 129 17.45 -7.53 -41.87
C PRO A 129 16.28 -6.90 -41.09
N PRO A 130 16.25 -6.98 -39.75
CA PRO A 130 15.15 -6.41 -38.99
C PRO A 130 15.07 -4.90 -39.28
N PRO A 131 13.85 -4.35 -39.52
CA PRO A 131 13.66 -2.92 -39.70
C PRO A 131 14.21 -2.16 -38.47
N PRO A 132 14.73 -0.93 -38.64
CA PRO A 132 15.32 -0.17 -37.54
C PRO A 132 14.27 -0.06 -36.43
N THR A 133 14.55 -0.72 -35.32
CA THR A 133 13.72 -0.64 -34.12
C THR A 133 13.68 0.83 -33.70
N PRO A 134 12.49 1.43 -33.49
CA PRO A 134 12.39 2.78 -33.00
C PRO A 134 13.16 2.87 -31.68
N GLU A 135 14.16 3.74 -31.65
CA GLU A 135 15.01 4.01 -30.51
C GLU A 135 14.17 4.74 -29.44
N ILE A 136 13.42 3.97 -28.65
CA ILE A 136 12.83 4.48 -27.41
C ILE A 136 14.02 4.87 -26.55
N SER A 137 14.13 6.16 -26.19
CA SER A 137 15.14 6.66 -25.25
C SER A 137 14.87 6.02 -23.87
N GLN A 138 15.36 4.80 -23.68
CA GLN A 138 15.11 4.00 -22.47
C GLN A 138 16.00 4.44 -21.30
N GLY A 139 16.77 5.53 -21.45
CA GLY A 139 17.82 5.88 -20.51
C GLY A 139 18.92 4.82 -20.45
N GLN A 140 19.88 5.01 -19.55
CA GLN A 140 20.88 3.98 -19.24
C GLN A 140 20.27 2.91 -18.33
N PRO A 141 20.63 1.62 -18.43
CA PRO A 141 20.21 0.60 -17.46
C PRO A 141 20.43 1.08 -16.01
N PRO A 142 19.41 0.95 -15.14
CA PRO A 142 19.53 1.25 -13.72
C PRO A 142 20.67 0.45 -13.06
N ASN A 143 21.50 1.12 -12.27
CA ASN A 143 22.51 0.43 -11.48
C ASN A 143 21.91 0.03 -10.13
N CYS A 144 21.36 -1.19 -10.07
CA CYS A 144 20.72 -1.70 -8.87
C CYS A 144 21.48 -2.92 -8.34
N PRO A 145 22.06 -2.84 -7.13
CA PRO A 145 23.03 -3.82 -6.64
C PRO A 145 22.39 -5.18 -6.32
N ASN A 146 21.12 -5.20 -5.93
CA ASN A 146 20.41 -6.44 -5.62
C ASN A 146 19.58 -6.90 -6.83
N PRO A 147 19.86 -8.07 -7.43
CA PRO A 147 19.08 -8.56 -8.56
C PRO A 147 17.62 -8.84 -8.20
N ALA A 148 17.30 -9.20 -6.96
CA ALA A 148 15.94 -9.47 -6.50
C ALA A 148 15.14 -8.20 -6.13
N ALA A 149 15.79 -7.03 -6.12
CA ALA A 149 15.19 -5.73 -5.84
C ALA A 149 15.73 -4.69 -6.85
N ARG A 150 15.28 -4.80 -8.10
CA ARG A 150 15.78 -3.99 -9.22
C ARG A 150 14.66 -3.47 -10.11
N ILE A 151 14.88 -2.29 -10.67
CA ILE A 151 14.12 -1.70 -11.76
C ILE A 151 14.91 -1.99 -13.04
N THR A 152 14.23 -2.52 -14.05
CA THR A 152 14.79 -2.74 -15.39
C THR A 152 14.33 -1.64 -16.34
N GLN A 153 13.08 -1.19 -16.20
CA GLN A 153 12.52 -0.05 -16.94
C GLN A 153 11.57 0.73 -16.02
N PRO A 154 11.51 2.07 -16.12
CA PRO A 154 12.35 2.94 -16.95
C PRO A 154 13.82 2.97 -16.51
N GLY A 155 14.73 3.27 -17.45
CA GLY A 155 16.15 3.44 -17.17
C GLY A 155 16.51 4.83 -16.64
N ASN A 156 17.76 4.99 -16.24
CA ASN A 156 18.29 6.23 -15.70
C ASN A 156 18.35 7.33 -16.78
N GLY A 157 17.74 8.49 -16.50
CA GLY A 157 17.58 9.60 -17.42
C GLY A 157 16.44 9.44 -18.43
N ALA A 158 15.61 8.40 -18.31
CA ALA A 158 14.49 8.19 -19.24
C ALA A 158 13.48 9.35 -19.15
N ALA A 159 13.00 9.79 -20.32
CA ALA A 159 11.93 10.77 -20.40
C ALA A 159 10.57 10.08 -20.28
N VAL A 160 9.71 10.57 -19.38
CA VAL A 160 8.44 9.93 -19.04
C VAL A 160 7.27 10.93 -19.10
N VAL A 161 6.11 10.47 -19.56
CA VAL A 161 4.84 11.22 -19.69
C VAL A 161 3.68 10.26 -19.41
N GLY A 162 2.64 10.73 -18.73
CA GLY A 162 1.45 9.94 -18.45
C GLY A 162 1.70 8.75 -17.53
N VAL A 163 1.01 7.64 -17.82
CA VAL A 163 1.12 6.41 -17.02
C VAL A 163 2.34 5.61 -17.48
N VAL A 164 3.37 5.62 -16.66
CA VAL A 164 4.63 4.90 -16.85
C VAL A 164 4.52 3.53 -16.22
N GLN A 165 4.78 2.48 -17.01
CA GLN A 165 4.90 1.12 -16.47
C GLN A 165 6.32 0.88 -15.96
N VAL A 166 6.42 0.36 -14.73
CA VAL A 166 7.69 0.01 -14.10
C VAL A 166 7.87 -1.50 -14.19
N LEU A 167 8.95 -1.93 -14.82
CA LEU A 167 9.34 -3.34 -14.95
C LEU A 167 10.58 -3.63 -14.13
N GLY A 168 10.67 -4.83 -13.57
CA GLY A 168 11.80 -5.25 -12.77
C GLY A 168 11.55 -6.50 -11.93
N ALA A 169 12.21 -6.56 -10.78
CA ALA A 169 12.09 -7.62 -9.79
C ALA A 169 11.98 -7.05 -8.38
N ALA A 170 11.04 -7.58 -7.62
CA ALA A 170 10.80 -7.34 -6.20
C ALA A 170 10.42 -8.69 -5.54
N ALA A 171 11.41 -9.57 -5.40
CA ALA A 171 11.22 -10.93 -4.89
C ALA A 171 12.40 -11.34 -4.00
N ILE A 172 12.62 -10.58 -2.93
CA ILE A 172 13.65 -10.87 -1.93
C ILE A 172 13.22 -12.03 -1.00
N ASP A 173 14.19 -12.59 -0.28
CA ASP A 173 13.91 -13.57 0.77
C ASP A 173 13.05 -12.94 1.88
N ASN A 174 12.13 -13.72 2.45
CA ASN A 174 11.17 -13.26 3.46
C ASN A 174 10.34 -12.04 3.04
N PHE A 175 10.06 -11.88 1.74
CA PHE A 175 9.24 -10.80 1.19
C PHE A 175 7.95 -10.53 1.98
N ASP A 176 7.68 -9.26 2.26
CA ASP A 176 6.41 -8.77 2.80
C ASP A 176 5.68 -7.86 1.80
N TYR A 177 6.32 -6.77 1.38
CA TYR A 177 5.78 -5.87 0.37
C TYR A 177 6.88 -5.09 -0.34
N TYR A 178 6.55 -4.45 -1.45
CA TYR A 178 7.37 -3.38 -2.01
C TYR A 178 6.55 -2.12 -2.23
N LYS A 179 7.25 -0.99 -2.34
CA LYS A 179 6.65 0.30 -2.59
C LYS A 179 7.50 1.13 -3.55
N PHE A 180 6.82 2.06 -4.20
CA PHE A 180 7.43 3.10 -5.01
C PHE A 180 7.42 4.42 -4.27
N GLU A 181 8.52 5.15 -4.40
CA GLU A 181 8.67 6.50 -3.86
C GLU A 181 9.39 7.37 -4.89
N PHE A 182 9.06 8.65 -4.93
CA PHE A 182 9.88 9.64 -5.63
C PHE A 182 10.37 10.70 -4.66
N GLN A 183 11.51 11.32 -4.96
CA GLN A 183 12.00 12.44 -4.19
C GLN A 183 11.33 13.73 -4.66
N ASP A 184 10.68 14.43 -3.74
CA ASP A 184 10.13 15.76 -4.03
C ASP A 184 11.29 16.76 -4.20
N PRO A 185 11.42 17.42 -5.37
CA PRO A 185 12.50 18.37 -5.60
C PRO A 185 12.41 19.63 -4.73
N ALA A 186 11.24 19.95 -4.15
CA ALA A 186 11.06 21.12 -3.30
C ALA A 186 11.53 20.87 -1.86
N SER A 187 11.14 19.74 -1.27
CA SER A 187 11.48 19.38 0.12
C SER A 187 12.74 18.52 0.23
N GLY A 188 13.06 17.72 -0.79
CA GLY A 188 14.08 16.68 -0.75
C GLY A 188 13.61 15.37 -0.08
N ASP A 189 12.36 15.32 0.37
CA ASP A 189 11.77 14.17 1.06
C ASP A 189 11.31 13.09 0.07
N TRP A 190 11.27 11.84 0.54
CA TRP A 190 10.72 10.72 -0.23
C TRP A 190 9.21 10.64 -0.06
N VAL A 191 8.49 10.79 -1.16
CA VAL A 191 7.04 10.78 -1.23
C VAL A 191 6.56 9.41 -1.69
N PHE A 192 5.62 8.84 -0.94
CA PHE A 192 4.98 7.57 -1.27
C PHE A 192 4.12 7.66 -2.54
N VAL A 193 4.27 6.69 -3.43
CA VAL A 193 3.46 6.56 -4.66
C VAL A 193 2.44 5.45 -4.51
N ASN A 194 2.92 4.20 -4.34
CA ASN A 194 2.06 3.04 -4.24
C ASN A 194 2.77 1.86 -3.55
N ARG A 195 1.97 0.91 -3.06
CA ARG A 195 2.44 -0.32 -2.38
C ARG A 195 1.82 -1.55 -3.04
N PHE A 196 2.58 -2.64 -3.07
CA PHE A 196 2.18 -3.92 -3.62
C PHE A 196 2.64 -5.05 -2.70
N ASP A 197 1.76 -6.03 -2.49
CA ASP A 197 1.97 -7.12 -1.52
C ASP A 197 2.23 -8.49 -2.19
N ASN A 198 2.38 -8.52 -3.52
CA ASN A 198 2.70 -9.75 -4.25
C ASN A 198 4.12 -9.67 -4.83
N PRO A 199 5.01 -10.63 -4.55
CA PRO A 199 6.37 -10.61 -5.09
C PRO A 199 6.37 -10.80 -6.60
N VAL A 200 7.34 -10.16 -7.27
CA VAL A 200 7.49 -10.22 -8.73
C VAL A 200 8.94 -10.54 -9.06
N ALA A 201 9.20 -11.68 -9.71
CA ALA A 201 10.59 -12.10 -9.96
C ALA A 201 11.21 -11.44 -11.20
N ASN A 202 10.42 -11.21 -12.24
CA ASN A 202 10.79 -10.55 -13.49
C ASN A 202 9.51 -10.18 -14.24
N GLY A 203 9.09 -8.93 -14.16
CA GLY A 203 7.86 -8.50 -14.84
C GLY A 203 7.43 -7.10 -14.45
N VAL A 204 6.14 -6.84 -14.60
CA VAL A 204 5.53 -5.56 -14.23
C VAL A 204 5.44 -5.46 -12.71
N LEU A 205 6.15 -4.49 -12.15
CA LEU A 205 6.09 -4.12 -10.74
C LEU A 205 4.91 -3.17 -10.46
N GLY A 206 4.48 -2.42 -11.46
CA GLY A 206 3.32 -1.56 -11.34
C GLY A 206 3.39 -0.38 -12.30
N SER A 207 2.68 0.68 -11.96
CA SER A 207 2.65 1.89 -12.77
C SER A 207 2.70 3.14 -11.90
N TRP A 208 3.31 4.20 -12.42
CA TRP A 208 3.29 5.53 -11.85
C TRP A 208 2.75 6.52 -12.89
N ASN A 209 1.78 7.35 -12.50
CA ASN A 209 1.30 8.43 -13.34
C ASN A 209 2.16 9.68 -13.11
N SER A 210 3.00 10.06 -14.07
CA SER A 210 3.85 11.24 -13.96
C SER A 210 3.09 12.56 -14.11
N ASP A 211 1.86 12.54 -14.64
CA ASP A 211 1.04 13.76 -14.78
C ASP A 211 0.55 14.30 -13.42
N THR A 212 0.73 13.53 -12.34
CA THR A 212 0.41 13.98 -10.98
C THR A 212 1.49 14.88 -10.37
N VAL A 213 2.64 15.06 -11.05
CA VAL A 213 3.73 15.93 -10.61
C VAL A 213 4.10 16.93 -11.72
N PRO A 214 4.63 18.11 -11.37
CA PRO A 214 5.13 19.05 -12.38
C PRO A 214 6.25 18.46 -13.25
N PRO A 215 6.44 18.92 -14.50
CA PRO A 215 7.60 18.56 -15.31
C PRO A 215 8.92 18.91 -14.63
N GLY A 216 9.90 18.01 -14.67
CA GLY A 216 11.15 18.15 -13.93
C GLY A 216 12.00 16.89 -13.88
N GLN A 217 13.13 16.98 -13.17
CA GLN A 217 14.01 15.84 -12.88
C GLN A 217 13.64 15.25 -11.53
N TYR A 218 13.39 13.95 -11.49
CA TYR A 218 12.95 13.23 -10.29
C TYR A 218 13.85 12.03 -10.04
N GLN A 219 14.09 11.73 -8.76
CA GLN A 219 14.62 10.44 -8.36
C GLN A 219 13.45 9.54 -7.97
N PHE A 220 13.30 8.43 -8.66
CA PHE A 220 12.29 7.42 -8.38
C PHE A 220 12.96 6.17 -7.85
N ARG A 221 12.40 5.53 -6.82
CA ARG A 221 12.99 4.34 -6.23
C ARG A 221 11.99 3.23 -5.95
N LEU A 222 12.51 2.01 -6.01
CA LEU A 222 11.87 0.80 -5.54
C LEU A 222 12.46 0.43 -4.17
N VAL A 223 11.60 0.29 -3.16
CA VAL A 223 11.96 -0.23 -1.83
C VAL A 223 11.22 -1.54 -1.62
N VAL A 224 11.96 -2.63 -1.41
CA VAL A 224 11.40 -3.97 -1.14
C VAL A 224 11.66 -4.31 0.32
N VAL A 225 10.61 -4.67 1.06
CA VAL A 225 10.64 -4.86 2.52
C VAL A 225 10.34 -6.31 2.86
N ASP A 226 11.10 -6.85 3.81
CA ASP A 226 10.89 -8.20 4.36
C ASP A 226 9.88 -8.19 5.54
N LYS A 227 9.46 -9.37 5.98
CA LYS A 227 8.48 -9.56 7.08
C LYS A 227 8.97 -9.07 8.45
N ILE A 228 10.25 -8.74 8.58
CA ILE A 228 10.87 -8.26 9.81
C ILE A 228 11.13 -6.74 9.72
N GLY A 229 10.85 -6.13 8.57
CA GLY A 229 11.00 -4.70 8.31
C GLY A 229 12.35 -4.27 7.75
N ASN A 230 13.24 -5.20 7.38
CA ASN A 230 14.48 -4.85 6.70
C ASN A 230 14.23 -4.65 5.21
N TYR A 231 15.10 -3.84 4.59
CA TYR A 231 15.10 -3.64 3.15
C TYR A 231 16.56 -3.58 2.66
N PRO A 232 16.89 -4.25 1.53
CA PRO A 232 18.19 -4.08 0.89
C PRO A 232 18.31 -2.65 0.34
N GLU A 233 19.51 -2.28 -0.12
CA GLU A 233 19.73 -0.98 -0.75
C GLU A 233 18.69 -0.72 -1.86
N PRO A 234 17.89 0.36 -1.75
CA PRO A 234 16.85 0.66 -2.73
C PRO A 234 17.43 0.90 -4.12
N CYS A 235 16.72 0.41 -5.12
CA CYS A 235 17.05 0.69 -6.51
C CYS A 235 16.52 2.07 -6.90
N VAL A 236 17.41 3.01 -7.21
CA VAL A 236 17.07 4.40 -7.56
C VAL A 236 17.34 4.65 -9.05
N VAL A 237 16.41 5.31 -9.72
CA VAL A 237 16.49 5.75 -11.11
C VAL A 237 16.17 7.24 -11.21
N GLN A 238 16.93 7.98 -12.02
CA GLN A 238 16.61 9.36 -12.38
C GLN A 238 15.63 9.35 -13.55
N LEU A 239 14.56 10.12 -13.48
CA LEU A 239 13.54 10.23 -14.51
C LEU A 239 13.31 11.70 -14.87
N ALA A 240 13.17 11.96 -16.16
CA ALA A 240 12.85 13.28 -16.68
C ALA A 240 11.35 13.34 -17.03
N VAL A 241 10.54 13.89 -16.13
CA VAL A 241 9.11 14.12 -16.38
C VAL A 241 8.96 15.27 -17.37
N LYS A 242 8.21 15.06 -18.45
CA LYS A 242 8.00 16.03 -19.53
C LYS A 242 6.63 16.68 -19.49
#